data_AF-A0A8D0ZPA6-F1
#
_entry.id   AF-A0A8D0ZPA6-F1
#
_cell.length_a   1.000
_cell.length_b   1.000
_cell.length_c   1.000
_cell.angle_alpha   90.00
_cell.angle_beta   90.00
_cell.angle_gamma   90.00
#
_symmetry.space_group_name_H-M   'P 1'
#
loop_
_entity.id
_entity.type
_entity.pdbx_description
1 polymer ?
#
loop_
_entity_poly.entity_id
_entity_poly.type
_entity_poly.pdbx_seq_one_letter_code
_entity_poly.pdbx_strand_id
1 'polypeptide(L)'
;MKRQRTITQMREKGKTPEKQLSKEEILSLQEKDFRLLMLKMMQDIGNKLEAKMDNLQETLTKEIQDIKLKQEEMQNTITEIKNTLEAANSRIQEAEEQISEVEDRLVEITDAEQKREKRLKRNEETLRALWDKMKRTNICIIGVSEGEERQKGTEKIFQEIIAKNCHNIRKEPLTQIQEAQRVPYKINPKRNTPRHILIKLTKIKDKEKILKAAREKKQVTYKGTPMRLLADFSAETLQARREWHNMFNLMKGKNLQLNPARLSFRFEGEIKTFTDKQKLRIQQH
;
A
#
# COMPACT_ATOMS: atom_id res chain seq x y z
N MET A 1 -81.53 -51.86 -143.56
CA MET A 1 -80.31 -52.30 -144.27
C MET A 1 -79.13 -51.43 -143.84
N LYS A 2 -77.89 -51.91 -143.97
CA LYS A 2 -76.65 -51.18 -143.59
C LYS A 2 -76.40 -49.93 -144.46
N ARG A 3 -75.70 -48.91 -143.91
CA ARG A 3 -74.43 -48.36 -144.46
C ARG A 3 -73.77 -47.33 -143.53
N GLN A 4 -72.45 -47.19 -143.67
CA GLN A 4 -71.55 -46.34 -142.85
C GLN A 4 -71.30 -44.96 -143.51
N ARG A 5 -70.75 -43.98 -142.76
CA ARG A 5 -69.51 -43.24 -143.11
C ARG A 5 -69.04 -42.20 -142.06
N THR A 6 -67.74 -41.91 -142.09
CA THR A 6 -66.99 -40.83 -141.37
C THR A 6 -66.97 -39.52 -142.19
N ILE A 7 -66.41 -38.36 -141.79
CA ILE A 7 -65.34 -37.99 -140.83
C ILE A 7 -65.72 -36.66 -140.09
N THR A 8 -64.99 -36.06 -139.14
CA THR A 8 -63.74 -35.26 -139.29
C THR A 8 -63.29 -34.67 -137.93
N GLN A 9 -62.05 -34.19 -137.77
CA GLN A 9 -61.63 -33.19 -136.75
C GLN A 9 -60.83 -32.06 -137.42
N MET A 10 -60.94 -30.82 -136.94
CA MET A 10 -59.88 -29.79 -137.00
C MET A 10 -59.98 -28.84 -135.79
N ARG A 11 -58.93 -28.05 -135.57
CA ARG A 11 -58.57 -27.39 -134.30
C ARG A 11 -58.19 -25.93 -134.56
N GLU A 12 -58.66 -24.98 -133.75
CA GLU A 12 -58.14 -23.60 -133.72
C GLU A 12 -57.78 -23.15 -132.30
N LYS A 13 -56.95 -22.10 -132.20
CA LYS A 13 -56.32 -21.61 -130.96
C LYS A 13 -56.87 -20.24 -130.51
N GLY A 14 -56.94 -20.06 -129.20
CA GLY A 14 -56.30 -18.91 -128.55
C GLY A 14 -57.18 -17.86 -127.87
N LYS A 15 -56.96 -17.68 -126.56
CA LYS A 15 -56.74 -16.38 -125.87
C LYS A 15 -56.49 -16.60 -124.37
N THR A 16 -55.47 -15.92 -123.83
CA THR A 16 -55.28 -15.69 -122.38
C THR A 16 -55.85 -14.32 -121.99
N PRO A 17 -56.38 -14.19 -120.77
CA PRO A 17 -56.36 -12.93 -120.03
C PRO A 17 -55.64 -13.05 -118.67
N GLU A 18 -55.41 -11.91 -118.04
CA GLU A 18 -54.51 -11.72 -116.89
C GLU A 18 -55.02 -12.27 -115.56
N LYS A 19 -54.09 -12.64 -114.66
CA LYS A 19 -54.39 -12.83 -113.24
C LYS A 19 -54.41 -11.48 -112.51
N GLN A 20 -55.59 -11.05 -112.09
CA GLN A 20 -55.69 -10.08 -111.00
C GLN A 20 -55.32 -10.81 -109.69
N LEU A 21 -54.47 -10.22 -108.84
CA LEU A 21 -54.23 -10.73 -107.49
C LEU A 21 -55.55 -10.69 -106.70
N SER A 22 -55.90 -11.77 -106.01
CA SER A 22 -57.14 -11.82 -105.23
C SER A 22 -57.03 -11.00 -103.94
N LYS A 23 -58.18 -10.60 -103.38
CA LYS A 23 -58.21 -9.95 -102.05
C LYS A 23 -57.59 -10.84 -100.96
N GLU A 24 -57.65 -12.17 -101.08
CA GLU A 24 -57.01 -13.09 -100.14
C GLU A 24 -55.48 -13.06 -100.23
N GLU A 25 -54.90 -12.89 -101.42
CA GLU A 25 -53.45 -12.75 -101.58
C GLU A 25 -52.93 -11.47 -100.88
N ILE A 26 -53.66 -10.36 -101.00
CA ILE A 26 -53.33 -9.09 -100.33
C ILE A 26 -53.47 -9.20 -98.80
N LEU A 27 -54.56 -9.80 -98.29
CA LEU A 27 -54.71 -10.06 -96.84
C LEU A 27 -53.57 -10.95 -96.30
N SER A 28 -53.16 -11.98 -97.05
CA SER A 28 -52.09 -12.90 -96.62
C SER A 28 -50.72 -12.24 -96.51
N LEU A 29 -50.47 -11.18 -97.29
CA LEU A 29 -49.24 -10.39 -97.23
C LEU A 29 -49.21 -9.52 -95.96
N GLN A 30 -50.30 -8.79 -95.68
CA GLN A 30 -50.40 -7.96 -94.47
C GLN A 30 -50.29 -8.80 -93.18
N GLU A 31 -50.81 -10.03 -93.18
CA GLU A 31 -50.69 -10.93 -92.03
C GLU A 31 -49.25 -11.40 -91.79
N LYS A 32 -48.46 -11.63 -92.86
CA LYS A 32 -47.03 -11.96 -92.74
C LYS A 32 -46.22 -10.81 -92.18
N ASP A 33 -46.48 -9.58 -92.64
CA ASP A 33 -45.78 -8.39 -92.14
C ASP A 33 -46.11 -8.13 -90.66
N PHE A 34 -47.36 -8.33 -90.24
CA PHE A 34 -47.76 -8.26 -88.83
C PHE A 34 -47.07 -9.33 -87.97
N ARG A 35 -47.01 -10.59 -88.45
CA ARG A 35 -46.28 -11.68 -87.76
C ARG A 35 -44.78 -11.39 -87.65
N LEU A 36 -44.17 -10.80 -88.67
CA LEU A 36 -42.76 -10.39 -88.67
C LEU A 36 -42.51 -9.24 -87.67
N LEU A 37 -43.42 -8.26 -87.60
CA LEU A 37 -43.36 -7.18 -86.62
C LEU A 37 -43.46 -7.70 -85.17
N MET A 38 -44.38 -8.63 -84.92
CA MET A 38 -44.54 -9.30 -83.63
C MET A 38 -43.28 -10.11 -83.24
N LEU A 39 -42.69 -10.86 -84.17
CA LEU A 39 -41.42 -11.55 -83.95
C LEU A 39 -40.29 -10.58 -83.56
N LYS A 40 -40.20 -9.44 -84.24
CA LYS A 40 -39.18 -8.41 -83.96
C LYS A 40 -39.38 -7.78 -82.57
N MET A 41 -40.63 -7.48 -82.19
CA MET A 41 -40.97 -7.03 -80.84
C MET A 41 -40.63 -8.07 -79.76
N MET A 42 -40.93 -9.35 -80.01
CA MET A 42 -40.58 -10.44 -79.08
C MET A 42 -39.06 -10.61 -78.95
N GLN A 43 -38.31 -10.47 -80.04
CA GLN A 43 -36.84 -10.49 -80.03
C GLN A 43 -36.28 -9.33 -79.18
N ASP A 44 -36.74 -8.09 -79.39
CA ASP A 44 -36.30 -6.93 -78.62
C ASP A 44 -36.66 -7.05 -77.12
N ILE A 45 -37.83 -7.61 -76.79
CA ILE A 45 -38.23 -7.90 -75.40
C ILE A 45 -37.32 -8.98 -74.79
N GLY A 46 -37.01 -10.04 -75.54
CA GLY A 46 -36.09 -11.11 -75.13
C GLY A 46 -34.70 -10.57 -74.83
N ASN A 47 -34.08 -9.87 -75.80
CA ASN A 47 -32.76 -9.25 -75.67
C ASN A 47 -32.71 -8.27 -74.47
N LYS A 48 -33.80 -7.52 -74.23
CA LYS A 48 -33.90 -6.57 -73.11
C LYS A 48 -34.14 -7.23 -71.74
N LEU A 49 -34.71 -8.44 -71.72
CA LEU A 49 -34.79 -9.29 -70.53
C LEU A 49 -33.44 -9.92 -70.23
N GLU A 50 -32.77 -10.47 -71.25
CA GLU A 50 -31.45 -11.10 -71.16
C GLU A 50 -30.41 -10.11 -70.63
N ALA A 51 -30.28 -8.93 -71.24
CA ALA A 51 -29.38 -7.87 -70.76
C ALA A 51 -29.69 -7.36 -69.33
N LYS A 52 -30.94 -7.47 -68.87
CA LYS A 52 -31.30 -7.19 -67.47
C LYS A 52 -30.90 -8.34 -66.54
N MET A 53 -31.01 -9.58 -67.00
CA MET A 53 -30.65 -10.78 -66.26
C MET A 53 -29.14 -10.88 -66.09
N ASP A 54 -28.37 -10.58 -67.14
CA ASP A 54 -26.91 -10.50 -67.10
C ASP A 54 -26.43 -9.43 -66.11
N ASN A 55 -27.03 -8.23 -66.14
CA ASN A 55 -26.70 -7.14 -65.22
C ASN A 55 -27.02 -7.51 -63.75
N LEU A 56 -28.17 -8.15 -63.50
CA LEU A 56 -28.52 -8.72 -62.19
C LEU A 56 -27.53 -9.79 -61.73
N GLN A 57 -27.11 -10.68 -62.64
CA GLN A 57 -26.12 -11.71 -62.34
C GLN A 57 -24.74 -11.10 -62.03
N GLU A 58 -24.32 -10.06 -62.77
CA GLU A 58 -23.05 -9.37 -62.55
C GLU A 58 -23.04 -8.64 -61.20
N THR A 59 -24.11 -7.91 -60.86
CA THR A 59 -24.25 -7.22 -59.57
C THR A 59 -24.29 -8.20 -58.40
N LEU A 60 -25.10 -9.25 -58.46
CA LEU A 60 -25.13 -10.31 -57.42
C LEU A 60 -23.77 -11.00 -57.26
N THR A 61 -23.05 -11.25 -58.35
CA THR A 61 -21.72 -11.90 -58.27
C THR A 61 -20.71 -11.00 -57.57
N LYS A 62 -20.73 -9.69 -57.85
CA LYS A 62 -19.88 -8.69 -57.17
C LYS A 62 -20.20 -8.59 -55.68
N GLU A 63 -21.47 -8.49 -55.31
CA GLU A 63 -21.89 -8.45 -53.89
C GLU A 63 -21.47 -9.72 -53.13
N ILE A 64 -21.60 -10.91 -53.74
CA ILE A 64 -21.16 -12.17 -53.13
C ILE A 64 -19.63 -12.21 -52.93
N GLN A 65 -18.85 -11.65 -53.85
CA GLN A 65 -17.39 -11.54 -53.69
C GLN A 65 -17.01 -10.58 -52.56
N ASP A 66 -17.63 -9.40 -52.50
CA ASP A 66 -17.43 -8.41 -51.43
C ASP A 66 -17.79 -8.96 -50.05
N ILE A 67 -18.88 -9.73 -49.94
CA ILE A 67 -19.30 -10.39 -48.69
C ILE A 67 -18.26 -11.44 -48.26
N LYS A 68 -17.74 -12.25 -49.21
CA LYS A 68 -16.71 -13.26 -48.91
C LYS A 68 -15.41 -12.62 -48.42
N LEU A 69 -14.94 -11.55 -49.05
CA LEU A 69 -13.74 -10.83 -48.63
C LEU A 69 -13.89 -10.30 -47.20
N LYS A 70 -15.00 -9.60 -46.91
CA LYS A 70 -15.31 -9.11 -45.55
C LYS A 70 -15.45 -10.24 -44.52
N GLN A 71 -15.97 -11.40 -44.93
CA GLN A 71 -16.05 -12.58 -44.06
C GLN A 71 -14.66 -13.14 -43.75
N GLU A 72 -13.74 -13.18 -44.71
CA GLU A 72 -12.36 -13.64 -44.51
C GLU A 72 -11.56 -12.68 -43.61
N GLU A 73 -11.64 -11.36 -43.85
CA GLU A 73 -11.06 -10.33 -42.97
C GLU A 73 -11.55 -10.46 -41.52
N MET A 74 -12.86 -10.69 -41.33
CA MET A 74 -13.44 -10.89 -40.02
C MET A 74 -12.95 -12.19 -39.35
N GLN A 75 -12.79 -13.30 -40.08
CA GLN A 75 -12.25 -14.55 -39.52
C GLN A 75 -10.79 -14.43 -39.09
N ASN A 76 -9.98 -13.72 -39.87
CA ASN A 76 -8.59 -13.42 -39.52
C ASN A 76 -8.53 -12.59 -38.23
N THR A 77 -9.33 -11.52 -38.17
CA THR A 77 -9.43 -10.65 -36.97
C THR A 77 -9.89 -11.41 -35.72
N ILE A 78 -10.89 -12.30 -35.85
CA ILE A 78 -11.36 -13.16 -34.74
C ILE A 78 -10.24 -14.09 -34.26
N THR A 79 -9.45 -14.64 -35.18
CA THR A 79 -8.33 -15.55 -34.85
C THR A 79 -7.20 -14.81 -34.11
N GLU A 80 -6.86 -13.60 -34.56
CA GLU A 80 -5.90 -12.73 -33.85
C GLU A 80 -6.39 -12.39 -32.43
N ILE A 81 -7.65 -11.96 -32.29
CA ILE A 81 -8.27 -11.67 -30.99
C ILE A 81 -8.19 -12.90 -30.07
N LYS A 82 -8.58 -14.09 -30.56
CA LYS A 82 -8.51 -15.34 -29.79
C LYS A 82 -7.10 -15.63 -29.29
N ASN A 83 -6.09 -15.52 -30.15
CA ASN A 83 -4.70 -15.76 -29.78
C ASN A 83 -4.19 -14.75 -28.73
N THR A 84 -4.55 -13.47 -28.87
CA THR A 84 -4.20 -12.44 -27.86
C THR A 84 -4.91 -12.66 -26.52
N LEU A 85 -6.16 -13.15 -26.54
CA LEU A 85 -6.92 -13.48 -25.33
C LEU A 85 -6.33 -14.68 -24.59
N GLU A 86 -5.94 -15.74 -25.30
CA GLU A 86 -5.27 -16.91 -24.70
C GLU A 86 -3.93 -16.50 -24.07
N ALA A 87 -3.11 -15.71 -24.78
CA ALA A 87 -1.86 -15.18 -24.26
C ALA A 87 -2.04 -14.25 -23.03
N ALA A 88 -3.11 -13.44 -23.02
CA ALA A 88 -3.45 -12.63 -21.86
C ALA A 88 -3.89 -13.49 -20.67
N ASN A 89 -4.67 -14.54 -20.90
CA ASN A 89 -5.17 -15.44 -19.85
C ASN A 89 -4.04 -16.20 -19.16
N SER A 90 -3.08 -16.74 -19.91
CA SER A 90 -1.89 -17.39 -19.32
C SER A 90 -1.06 -16.44 -18.46
N ARG A 91 -0.92 -15.18 -18.87
CA ARG A 91 -0.22 -14.14 -18.09
C ARG A 91 -0.96 -13.73 -16.82
N ILE A 92 -2.30 -13.79 -16.83
CA ILE A 92 -3.13 -13.55 -15.64
C ILE A 92 -2.94 -14.68 -14.64
N GLN A 93 -3.00 -15.95 -15.09
CA GLN A 93 -2.79 -17.12 -14.23
C GLN A 93 -1.39 -17.11 -13.59
N GLU A 94 -0.33 -16.80 -14.35
CA GLU A 94 1.02 -16.64 -13.81
C GLU A 94 1.09 -15.53 -12.74
N ALA A 95 0.39 -14.41 -12.96
CA ALA A 95 0.33 -13.32 -11.99
C ALA A 95 -0.46 -13.69 -10.72
N GLU A 96 -1.56 -14.44 -10.85
CA GLU A 96 -2.35 -14.95 -9.72
C GLU A 96 -1.53 -15.91 -8.83
N GLU A 97 -0.78 -16.82 -9.43
CA GLU A 97 0.14 -17.72 -8.71
C GLU A 97 1.24 -16.94 -7.98
N GLN A 98 1.86 -15.95 -8.64
CA GLN A 98 2.87 -15.09 -8.01
C GLN A 98 2.30 -14.24 -6.87
N ILE A 99 1.07 -13.73 -7.00
CA ILE A 99 0.38 -13.01 -5.92
C ILE A 99 0.16 -13.94 -4.72
N SER A 100 -0.32 -15.17 -4.94
CA SER A 100 -0.52 -16.16 -3.87
C SER A 100 0.79 -16.46 -3.11
N GLU A 101 1.92 -16.66 -3.81
CA GLU A 101 3.22 -16.89 -3.16
C GLU A 101 3.67 -15.68 -2.34
N VAL A 102 3.45 -14.46 -2.84
CA VAL A 102 3.79 -13.22 -2.14
C VAL A 102 2.91 -13.02 -0.90
N GLU A 103 1.62 -13.34 -0.97
CA GLU A 103 0.70 -13.25 0.17
C GLU A 103 1.11 -14.21 1.31
N ASP A 104 1.40 -15.47 1.01
CA ASP A 104 1.90 -16.43 2.00
C ASP A 104 3.21 -15.94 2.67
N ARG A 105 4.15 -15.44 1.86
CA ARG A 105 5.42 -14.88 2.36
C ARG A 105 5.23 -13.63 3.22
N LEU A 106 4.22 -12.80 2.94
CA LEU A 106 3.89 -11.63 3.76
C LEU A 106 3.36 -12.02 5.14
N VAL A 107 2.60 -13.12 5.25
CA VAL A 107 2.15 -13.67 6.54
C VAL A 107 3.36 -14.12 7.37
N GLU A 108 4.28 -14.90 6.80
CA GLU A 108 5.50 -15.35 7.50
C GLU A 108 6.37 -14.16 7.98
N ILE A 109 6.54 -13.15 7.13
CA ILE A 109 7.29 -11.93 7.47
C ILE A 109 6.63 -11.21 8.65
N THR A 110 5.30 -11.05 8.62
CA THR A 110 4.53 -10.36 9.67
C THR A 110 4.69 -11.06 11.02
N ASP A 111 4.57 -12.39 11.06
CA ASP A 111 4.76 -13.17 12.29
C ASP A 111 6.21 -13.11 12.80
N ALA A 112 7.19 -13.17 11.89
CA ALA A 112 8.60 -13.00 12.24
C ALA A 112 8.89 -11.60 12.81
N GLU A 113 8.28 -10.55 12.26
CA GLU A 113 8.40 -9.18 12.76
C GLU A 113 7.76 -9.00 14.13
N GLN A 114 6.53 -9.47 14.34
CA GLN A 114 5.90 -9.46 15.68
C GLN A 114 6.76 -10.19 16.72
N LYS A 115 7.38 -11.33 16.34
CA LYS A 115 8.28 -12.09 17.21
C LYS A 115 9.59 -11.33 17.49
N ARG A 116 10.15 -10.62 16.50
CA ARG A 116 11.30 -9.71 16.69
C ARG A 116 10.94 -8.54 17.60
N GLU A 117 9.80 -7.89 17.40
CA GLU A 117 9.35 -6.76 18.22
C GLU A 117 9.13 -7.16 19.69
N LYS A 118 8.46 -8.29 19.93
CA LYS A 118 8.29 -8.89 21.27
C LYS A 118 9.64 -9.20 21.95
N ARG A 119 10.67 -9.59 21.18
CA ARG A 119 12.05 -9.78 21.70
C ARG A 119 12.74 -8.45 22.00
N LEU A 120 12.64 -7.47 21.11
CA LEU A 120 13.24 -6.14 21.29
C LEU A 120 12.69 -5.44 22.53
N LYS A 121 11.36 -5.44 22.74
CA LYS A 121 10.73 -4.90 23.95
C LYS A 121 11.29 -5.54 25.22
N ARG A 122 11.37 -6.88 25.29
CA ARG A 122 11.97 -7.59 26.44
C ARG A 122 13.45 -7.23 26.65
N ASN A 123 14.21 -7.08 25.56
CA ASN A 123 15.62 -6.70 25.63
C ASN A 123 15.79 -5.27 26.17
N GLU A 124 14.97 -4.32 25.72
CA GLU A 124 14.95 -2.94 26.22
C GLU A 124 14.63 -2.89 27.72
N GLU A 125 13.58 -3.60 28.16
CA GLU A 125 13.24 -3.68 29.58
C GLU A 125 14.35 -4.31 30.42
N THR A 126 15.04 -5.32 29.87
CA THR A 126 16.18 -5.98 30.51
C THR A 126 17.38 -5.04 30.60
N LEU A 127 17.70 -4.30 29.54
CA LEU A 127 18.77 -3.30 29.53
C LEU A 127 18.49 -2.16 30.51
N ARG A 128 17.26 -1.64 30.55
CA ARG A 128 16.80 -0.65 31.54
C ARG A 128 17.01 -1.16 32.97
N ALA A 129 16.60 -2.40 33.25
CA ALA A 129 16.77 -3.03 34.56
C ALA A 129 18.24 -3.25 34.94
N LEU A 130 19.10 -3.64 33.98
CA LEU A 130 20.54 -3.79 34.18
C LEU A 130 21.22 -2.44 34.44
N TRP A 131 20.90 -1.41 33.67
CA TRP A 131 21.41 -0.05 33.88
C TRP A 131 20.98 0.52 35.23
N ASP A 132 19.71 0.40 35.61
CA ASP A 132 19.25 0.80 36.94
C ASP A 132 19.93 -0.04 38.05
N LYS A 133 20.18 -1.34 37.83
CA LYS A 133 20.93 -2.20 38.76
C LYS A 133 22.41 -1.79 38.88
N MET A 134 23.05 -1.30 37.83
CA MET A 134 24.42 -0.75 37.88
C MET A 134 24.45 0.61 38.59
N LYS A 135 23.47 1.47 38.29
CA LYS A 135 23.32 2.82 38.87
C LYS A 135 22.71 2.83 40.27
N ARG A 136 22.27 1.67 40.80
CA ARG A 136 21.55 1.59 42.07
C ARG A 136 22.33 2.17 43.26
N THR A 137 23.66 2.15 43.26
CA THR A 137 24.49 2.79 44.31
C THR A 137 25.03 4.18 43.96
N ASN A 138 24.72 4.71 42.77
CA ASN A 138 25.22 6.01 42.29
C ASN A 138 24.41 7.20 42.85
N ILE A 139 25.10 8.26 43.26
CA ILE A 139 24.56 9.58 43.57
C ILE A 139 25.10 10.59 42.56
N CYS A 140 24.23 11.48 42.08
CA CYS A 140 24.56 12.59 41.20
C CYS A 140 24.50 13.90 42.01
N ILE A 141 25.58 14.69 42.00
CA ILE A 141 25.67 16.01 42.62
C ILE A 141 25.66 17.07 41.52
N ILE A 142 24.78 18.07 41.66
CA ILE A 142 24.65 19.21 40.75
C ILE A 142 24.84 20.50 41.54
N GLY A 143 25.67 21.42 41.02
CA GLY A 143 25.90 22.75 41.60
C GLY A 143 27.26 22.93 42.31
N VAL A 144 28.24 22.05 42.09
CA VAL A 144 29.62 22.25 42.55
C VAL A 144 30.44 22.94 41.46
N SER A 145 31.20 23.98 41.82
CA SER A 145 32.10 24.74 40.94
C SER A 145 33.12 23.84 40.25
N GLU A 146 33.44 24.06 38.97
CA GLU A 146 34.50 23.31 38.28
C GLU A 146 35.87 23.60 38.90
N GLY A 147 36.74 22.59 38.97
CA GLY A 147 38.14 22.75 39.37
C GLY A 147 38.41 22.57 40.86
N GLU A 148 37.38 22.54 41.71
CA GLU A 148 37.52 22.25 43.14
C GLU A 148 38.13 20.86 43.42
N GLU A 149 37.93 19.90 42.50
CA GLU A 149 38.52 18.57 42.60
C GLU A 149 40.04 18.61 42.62
N ARG A 150 40.66 19.60 41.97
CA ARG A 150 42.13 19.68 41.81
C ARG A 150 42.86 19.85 43.15
N GLN A 151 42.21 20.45 44.15
CA GLN A 151 42.81 20.70 45.45
C GLN A 151 42.64 19.55 46.44
N LYS A 152 41.51 18.83 46.36
CA LYS A 152 41.08 17.90 47.44
C LYS A 152 40.61 16.52 46.95
N GLY A 153 40.36 16.37 45.66
CA GLY A 153 39.68 15.20 45.09
C GLY A 153 38.16 15.25 45.30
N THR A 154 37.44 14.65 44.34
CA THR A 154 35.97 14.56 44.33
C THR A 154 35.39 13.90 45.59
N GLU A 155 36.13 12.95 46.17
CA GLU A 155 35.73 12.21 47.38
C GLU A 155 35.68 13.09 48.63
N LYS A 156 36.69 13.94 48.84
CA LYS A 156 36.70 14.86 49.99
C LYS A 156 35.60 15.92 49.86
N ILE A 157 35.31 16.40 48.65
CA ILE A 157 34.16 17.27 48.39
C ILE A 157 32.85 16.58 48.83
N PHE A 158 32.65 15.32 48.46
CA PHE A 158 31.48 14.56 48.89
C PHE A 158 31.45 14.40 50.42
N GLN A 159 32.56 14.04 51.07
CA GLN A 159 32.64 13.93 52.54
C GLN A 159 32.30 15.26 53.24
N GLU A 160 32.82 16.39 52.76
CA GLU A 160 32.48 17.74 53.26
C GLU A 160 30.97 18.04 53.11
N ILE A 161 30.37 17.70 51.95
CA ILE A 161 28.93 17.86 51.71
C ILE A 161 28.12 17.04 52.71
N ILE A 162 28.46 15.76 52.92
CA ILE A 162 27.70 14.88 53.82
C ILE A 162 27.86 15.33 55.28
N ALA A 163 29.07 15.69 55.73
CA ALA A 163 29.31 16.18 57.08
C ALA A 163 28.51 17.47 57.39
N LYS A 164 28.38 18.38 56.41
CA LYS A 164 27.61 19.63 56.53
C LYS A 164 26.09 19.45 56.42
N ASN A 165 25.61 18.40 55.74
CA ASN A 165 24.19 18.28 55.38
C ASN A 165 23.45 17.10 56.01
N CYS A 166 24.14 16.09 56.55
CA CYS A 166 23.51 14.86 57.03
C CYS A 166 23.95 14.51 58.46
N HIS A 167 23.57 15.34 59.45
CA HIS A 167 23.95 15.17 60.86
C HIS A 167 23.60 13.77 61.42
N ASN A 168 22.46 13.20 61.00
CA ASN A 168 22.00 11.88 61.45
C ASN A 168 22.91 10.73 60.98
N ILE A 169 23.69 10.93 59.92
CA ILE A 169 24.56 9.91 59.32
C ILE A 169 25.94 9.92 60.01
N ARG A 170 26.36 11.04 60.61
CA ARG A 170 27.67 11.21 61.27
C ARG A 170 27.95 10.21 62.42
N LYS A 171 26.91 9.56 62.96
CA LYS A 171 27.04 8.55 64.05
C LYS A 171 27.40 7.15 63.55
N GLU A 172 27.27 6.88 62.25
CA GLU A 172 27.65 5.60 61.64
C GLU A 172 28.82 5.82 60.67
N PRO A 173 29.77 4.88 60.55
CA PRO A 173 30.79 4.96 59.49
C PRO A 173 30.13 4.72 58.14
N LEU A 174 30.04 5.79 57.33
CA LEU A 174 29.70 5.68 55.91
C LEU A 174 30.70 4.77 55.20
N THR A 175 30.18 3.89 54.35
CA THR A 175 31.04 2.94 53.65
C THR A 175 31.91 3.66 52.62
N GLN A 176 33.07 3.07 52.32
CA GLN A 176 34.01 3.54 51.30
C GLN A 176 33.29 3.85 49.97
N ILE A 177 33.71 4.98 49.40
CA ILE A 177 33.37 5.39 48.03
C ILE A 177 34.12 4.43 47.09
N GLN A 178 33.43 3.89 46.09
CA GLN A 178 34.07 3.05 45.07
C GLN A 178 34.63 3.89 43.92
N GLU A 179 34.00 5.02 43.62
CA GLU A 179 34.33 5.86 42.47
C GLU A 179 33.76 7.27 42.69
N ALA A 180 34.52 8.32 42.35
CA ALA A 180 34.06 9.70 42.43
C ALA A 180 34.65 10.56 41.31
N GLN A 181 33.85 10.87 40.28
CA GLN A 181 34.33 11.61 39.11
C GLN A 181 33.33 12.63 38.55
N ARG A 182 33.84 13.64 37.83
CA ARG A 182 33.02 14.57 37.04
C ARG A 182 32.58 13.91 35.73
N VAL A 183 31.30 13.97 35.42
CA VAL A 183 30.71 13.41 34.20
C VAL A 183 30.03 14.49 33.34
N PRO A 184 30.32 14.56 32.02
CA PRO A 184 31.30 13.76 31.28
C PRO A 184 32.76 14.13 31.61
N TYR A 185 33.71 13.23 31.34
CA TYR A 185 35.13 13.43 31.64
C TYR A 185 35.74 14.66 30.95
N LYS A 186 35.36 14.93 29.69
CA LYS A 186 35.80 16.11 28.92
C LYS A 186 34.95 17.34 29.29
N ILE A 187 35.61 18.48 29.47
CA ILE A 187 34.94 19.78 29.61
C ILE A 187 34.46 20.23 28.22
N ASN A 188 33.22 20.68 28.11
CA ASN A 188 32.69 21.30 26.90
C ASN A 188 32.70 22.83 27.10
N PRO A 189 33.52 23.61 26.35
CA PRO A 189 33.61 25.06 26.52
C PRO A 189 32.32 25.80 26.17
N LYS A 190 31.40 25.19 25.41
CA LYS A 190 30.08 25.77 25.10
C LYS A 190 29.05 25.63 26.25
N ARG A 191 29.41 24.98 27.36
CA ARG A 191 28.49 24.68 28.46
C ARG A 191 28.79 25.54 29.69
N ASN A 192 27.95 26.56 29.91
CA ASN A 192 28.10 27.50 31.04
C ASN A 192 27.68 26.92 32.41
N THR A 193 27.18 25.68 32.47
CA THR A 193 26.82 25.01 33.72
C THR A 193 27.90 23.99 34.13
N PRO A 194 28.31 23.95 35.42
CA PRO A 194 29.24 22.94 35.90
C PRO A 194 28.75 21.52 35.59
N ARG A 195 29.68 20.62 35.26
CA ARG A 195 29.40 19.20 35.05
C ARG A 195 28.94 18.56 36.35
N HIS A 196 28.23 17.44 36.24
CA HIS A 196 27.75 16.75 37.43
C HIS A 196 28.87 15.91 38.03
N ILE A 197 28.86 15.73 39.34
CA ILE A 197 29.72 14.75 40.01
C ILE A 197 28.91 13.46 40.18
N LEU A 198 29.49 12.34 39.75
CA LEU A 198 28.97 11.00 40.00
C LEU A 198 29.78 10.37 41.15
N ILE A 199 29.09 9.98 42.21
CA ILE A 199 29.65 9.22 43.34
C ILE A 199 29.04 7.82 43.34
N LYS A 200 29.87 6.79 43.24
CA LYS A 200 29.46 5.39 43.36
C LYS A 200 29.76 4.90 44.76
N LEU A 201 28.72 4.52 45.49
CA LEU A 201 28.87 3.91 46.81
C LEU A 201 28.97 2.38 46.69
N THR A 202 29.59 1.77 47.68
CA THR A 202 29.67 0.30 47.82
C THR A 202 28.34 -0.30 48.32
N LYS A 203 27.58 0.43 49.16
CA LYS A 203 26.29 -0.02 49.72
C LYS A 203 25.11 0.85 49.26
N ILE A 204 23.99 0.20 48.94
CA ILE A 204 22.73 0.86 48.55
C ILE A 204 22.10 1.59 49.74
N LYS A 205 22.13 0.98 50.94
CA LYS A 205 21.57 1.54 52.17
C LYS A 205 22.13 2.93 52.48
N ASP A 206 23.42 3.15 52.21
CA ASP A 206 24.10 4.42 52.45
C ASP A 206 23.60 5.50 51.47
N LYS A 207 23.42 5.16 50.18
CA LYS A 207 22.77 6.05 49.19
C LYS A 207 21.36 6.44 49.64
N GLU A 208 20.56 5.48 50.09
CA GLU A 208 19.19 5.72 50.53
C GLU A 208 19.15 6.64 51.75
N LYS A 209 19.99 6.39 52.76
CA LYS A 209 20.16 7.26 53.94
C LYS A 209 20.54 8.68 53.55
N ILE A 210 21.54 8.85 52.68
CA ILE A 210 22.02 10.16 52.21
C ILE A 210 20.93 10.92 51.44
N LEU A 211 20.28 10.26 50.47
CA LEU A 211 19.23 10.91 49.68
C LEU A 211 17.97 11.20 50.51
N LYS A 212 17.69 10.41 51.55
CA LYS A 212 16.61 10.69 52.50
C LYS A 212 16.93 11.95 53.32
N ALA A 213 18.11 12.00 53.95
CA ALA A 213 18.55 13.16 54.74
C ALA A 213 18.61 14.45 53.89
N ALA A 214 19.03 14.34 52.62
CA ALA A 214 19.04 15.47 51.68
C ALA A 214 17.62 16.00 51.39
N ARG A 215 16.61 15.13 51.28
CA ARG A 215 15.20 15.52 51.11
C ARG A 215 14.62 16.12 52.39
N GLU A 216 14.90 15.52 53.54
CA GLU A 216 14.46 16.00 54.86
C GLU A 216 14.98 17.41 55.15
N LYS A 217 16.25 17.70 54.81
CA LYS A 217 16.86 19.04 54.97
C LYS A 217 16.26 20.11 54.02
N LYS A 218 15.61 19.71 52.92
CA LYS A 218 15.08 20.55 51.82
C LYS A 218 16.11 21.38 51.04
N GLN A 219 17.08 22.02 51.71
CA GLN A 219 18.15 22.81 51.10
C GLN A 219 19.53 22.25 51.47
N VAL A 220 20.20 21.62 50.49
CA VAL A 220 21.59 21.16 50.62
C VAL A 220 22.51 22.27 50.16
N THR A 221 23.56 22.61 50.94
CA THR A 221 24.52 23.65 50.59
C THR A 221 25.97 23.20 50.73
N TYR A 222 26.83 23.77 49.89
CA TYR A 222 28.29 23.58 49.92
C TYR A 222 28.96 24.93 49.72
N LYS A 223 29.90 25.30 50.61
CA LYS A 223 30.57 26.62 50.62
C LYS A 223 29.63 27.86 50.50
N GLY A 224 28.37 27.73 50.91
CA GLY A 224 27.34 28.78 50.81
C GLY A 224 26.41 28.63 49.59
N THR A 225 26.88 27.96 48.53
CA THR A 225 26.10 27.72 47.30
C THR A 225 25.07 26.59 47.50
N PRO A 226 23.80 26.79 47.07
CA PRO A 226 22.79 25.73 47.00
C PRO A 226 23.15 24.65 45.97
N MET A 227 22.88 23.39 46.31
CA MET A 227 23.16 22.25 45.44
C MET A 227 22.05 21.19 45.51
N ARG A 228 22.09 20.22 44.60
CA ARG A 228 21.15 19.10 44.56
C ARG A 228 21.88 17.76 44.58
N LEU A 229 21.46 16.88 45.50
CA LEU A 229 21.82 15.46 45.53
C LEU A 229 20.66 14.65 44.95
N LEU A 230 20.92 13.90 43.89
CA LEU A 230 19.93 13.14 43.14
C LEU A 230 20.35 11.66 43.04
N ALA A 231 19.38 10.77 42.92
CA ALA A 231 19.65 9.41 42.48
C ALA A 231 19.98 9.43 40.97
N ASP A 232 21.06 8.77 40.59
CA ASP A 232 21.32 8.42 39.20
C ASP A 232 20.44 7.23 38.79
N PHE A 233 19.90 7.30 37.57
CA PHE A 233 18.97 6.35 36.95
C PHE A 233 19.29 6.22 35.46
N SER A 234 18.79 5.17 34.82
CA SER A 234 18.79 5.01 33.35
C SER A 234 17.98 6.14 32.67
N ALA A 235 18.24 6.39 31.39
CA ALA A 235 17.60 7.49 30.66
C ALA A 235 16.09 7.26 30.51
N GLU A 236 15.73 6.00 30.29
CA GLU A 236 14.39 5.45 30.17
C GLU A 236 13.62 5.62 31.49
N THR A 237 14.26 5.32 32.62
CA THR A 237 13.67 5.53 33.96
C THR A 237 13.54 7.03 34.29
N LEU A 238 14.47 7.89 33.86
CA LEU A 238 14.32 9.35 33.98
C LEU A 238 13.20 9.89 33.09
N GLN A 239 13.02 9.34 31.89
CA GLN A 239 11.95 9.73 30.96
C GLN A 239 10.58 9.33 31.53
N ALA A 240 10.43 8.08 31.97
CA ALA A 240 9.23 7.60 32.67
C ALA A 240 8.88 8.50 33.87
N ARG A 241 9.89 8.96 34.65
CA ARG A 241 9.67 9.90 35.77
C ARG A 241 9.11 11.25 35.33
N ARG A 242 9.60 11.84 34.24
CA ARG A 242 9.05 13.11 33.69
C ARG A 242 7.62 12.92 33.24
N GLU A 243 7.37 11.81 32.57
CA GLU A 243 6.06 11.42 32.07
C GLU A 243 5.03 11.19 33.19
N TRP A 244 5.44 10.57 34.30
CA TRP A 244 4.64 10.49 35.53
C TRP A 244 4.48 11.87 36.19
N HIS A 245 5.49 12.74 36.17
CA HIS A 245 5.41 14.09 36.74
C HIS A 245 4.42 15.00 36.00
N ASN A 246 4.36 14.93 34.67
CA ASN A 246 3.37 15.65 33.88
C ASN A 246 1.94 15.26 34.27
N MET A 247 1.70 13.97 34.54
CA MET A 247 0.39 13.48 35.01
C MET A 247 0.15 13.75 36.51
N PHE A 248 1.19 13.78 37.33
CA PHE A 248 1.11 14.20 38.74
C PHE A 248 0.62 15.66 38.86
N ASN A 249 1.08 16.55 37.96
CA ASN A 249 0.64 17.95 37.94
C ASN A 249 -0.85 18.10 37.59
N LEU A 250 -1.45 17.11 36.93
CA LEU A 250 -2.90 17.02 36.66
C LEU A 250 -3.68 16.45 37.88
N MET A 251 -3.11 15.49 38.61
CA MET A 251 -3.76 14.81 39.75
C MET A 251 -3.43 15.45 41.12
N LYS A 252 -3.45 16.78 41.23
CA LYS A 252 -3.14 17.48 42.50
C LYS A 252 -4.05 17.02 43.64
N GLY A 253 -3.46 16.55 44.75
CA GLY A 253 -4.18 16.34 46.03
C GLY A 253 -4.02 14.97 46.72
N LYS A 254 -3.27 14.01 46.15
CA LYS A 254 -3.09 12.66 46.78
C LYS A 254 -1.67 12.43 47.27
N ASN A 255 -1.51 11.60 48.31
CA ASN A 255 -0.21 11.16 48.84
C ASN A 255 0.46 10.17 47.86
N LEU A 256 1.13 10.73 46.85
CA LEU A 256 1.80 10.03 45.74
C LEU A 256 3.31 9.88 46.03
N GLN A 257 3.86 8.69 45.79
CA GLN A 257 5.29 8.38 45.88
C GLN A 257 5.82 7.87 44.52
N LEU A 258 6.83 8.55 43.99
CA LEU A 258 7.47 8.19 42.73
C LEU A 258 8.73 7.33 42.95
N ASN A 259 8.53 6.02 42.87
CA ASN A 259 9.61 5.01 42.85
C ASN A 259 10.21 4.93 41.42
N PRO A 260 11.43 4.38 41.22
CA PRO A 260 12.26 4.56 40.01
C PRO A 260 11.49 4.73 38.69
N ALA A 261 10.75 3.73 38.24
CA ALA A 261 9.81 3.83 37.10
C ALA A 261 8.37 3.43 37.48
N ARG A 262 7.95 3.67 38.74
CA ARG A 262 6.63 3.27 39.24
C ARG A 262 5.96 4.40 40.01
N LEU A 263 4.70 4.69 39.68
CA LEU A 263 3.85 5.56 40.49
C LEU A 263 3.12 4.73 41.54
N SER A 264 3.33 5.04 42.81
CA SER A 264 2.55 4.48 43.92
C SER A 264 1.70 5.57 44.54
N PHE A 265 0.42 5.31 44.84
CA PHE A 265 -0.40 6.23 45.64
C PHE A 265 -1.40 5.49 46.52
N ARG A 266 -1.76 6.14 47.63
CA ARG A 266 -2.83 5.64 48.49
C ARG A 266 -4.20 6.00 47.89
N PHE A 267 -5.06 4.99 47.75
CA PHE A 267 -6.46 5.13 47.36
C PHE A 267 -7.27 4.17 48.25
N GLU A 268 -8.32 4.67 48.91
CA GLU A 268 -9.19 3.87 49.78
C GLU A 268 -8.45 3.05 50.86
N GLY A 269 -7.31 3.58 51.35
CA GLY A 269 -6.46 2.93 52.34
C GLY A 269 -5.31 2.10 51.74
N GLU A 270 -5.48 1.52 50.56
CA GLU A 270 -4.50 0.67 49.88
C GLU A 270 -3.46 1.46 49.07
N ILE A 271 -2.26 0.90 48.89
CA ILE A 271 -1.21 1.49 48.03
C ILE A 271 -1.23 0.83 46.65
N LYS A 272 -1.95 1.43 45.69
CA LYS A 272 -1.92 1.01 44.29
C LYS A 272 -0.60 1.44 43.64
N THR A 273 0.04 0.54 42.89
CA THR A 273 1.34 0.79 42.24
C THR A 273 1.31 0.43 40.76
N PHE A 274 1.59 1.42 39.90
CA PHE A 274 1.53 1.30 38.45
C PHE A 274 2.93 1.34 37.83
N THR A 275 3.20 0.40 36.93
CA THR A 275 4.47 0.31 36.17
C THR A 275 4.46 1.09 34.86
N ASP A 276 3.27 1.40 34.35
CA ASP A 276 3.05 2.06 33.06
C ASP A 276 1.72 2.83 33.07
N LYS A 277 1.61 3.86 32.22
CA LYS A 277 0.42 4.70 32.02
C LYS A 277 -0.76 3.93 31.44
N GLN A 278 -0.55 2.97 30.54
CA GLN A 278 -1.68 2.23 29.93
C GLN A 278 -2.49 1.49 30.99
N LYS A 279 -1.80 0.92 31.99
CA LYS A 279 -2.44 0.24 33.14
C LYS A 279 -3.20 1.18 34.09
N LEU A 280 -2.90 2.48 34.09
CA LEU A 280 -3.66 3.46 34.88
C LEU A 280 -4.98 3.85 34.19
N ARG A 281 -4.99 3.97 32.84
CA ARG A 281 -6.21 4.31 32.07
C ARG A 281 -7.29 3.24 32.20
N ILE A 282 -6.91 1.97 32.28
CA ILE A 282 -7.83 0.82 32.38
C ILE A 282 -8.61 0.79 33.71
N GLN A 283 -8.22 1.56 34.74
CA GLN A 283 -8.93 1.67 36.03
C GLN A 283 -9.70 2.99 36.21
N GLN A 284 -10.00 3.70 35.11
CA GLN A 284 -10.82 4.93 35.11
C GLN A 284 -12.13 4.78 34.33
N HIS A 285 -12.41 3.55 33.87
CA HIS A 285 -13.70 3.06 33.40
C HIS A 285 -14.10 1.86 34.28
#